data_AF-A0A523YZ02-F1
#
_entry.id   AF-A0A523YZ02-F1
#
_cell.length_a   1.000
_cell.length_b   1.000
_cell.length_c   1.000
_cell.angle_alpha   90.00
_cell.angle_beta   90.00
_cell.angle_gamma   90.00
#
_symmetry.space_group_name_H-M   'P 1'
#
loop_
_entity.id
_entity.type
_entity.pdbx_description
1 polymer ?
#
loop_
_entity_poly.entity_id
_entity_poly.type
_entity_poly.pdbx_seq_one_letter_code
_entity_poly.pdbx_strand_id
1 'polypeptide(L)' 'MTQEETTELSVPEGEQYYYGTGRRKCAVARVRLYPGSGSVVINGKPLQEVFTWELLRLKVRRPL' A
#
# COMPACT_ATOMS: atom_id res chain seq x y z
N MET A 1 5.35 -3.80 29.38
CA MET A 1 5.99 -2.83 28.47
C MET A 1 6.59 -3.67 27.36
N THR A 2 5.94 -3.87 26.22
CA THR A 2 5.54 -2.82 25.27
C THR A 2 4.25 -3.27 24.57
N GLN A 3 3.27 -2.39 24.47
CA GLN A 3 2.02 -2.62 23.75
C GLN A 3 2.32 -2.56 22.25
N GLU A 4 1.95 -3.59 21.49
CA GLU A 4 1.93 -3.49 20.03
C GLU A 4 0.62 -2.80 19.63
N GLU A 5 0.68 -1.47 19.54
CA GLU A 5 -0.38 -0.64 18.96
C GLU A 5 -0.59 -1.08 17.50
N THR A 6 -1.57 -1.95 17.31
CA THR A 6 -2.18 -2.17 15.99
C THR A 6 -2.91 -0.87 15.65
N THR A 7 -2.24 0.00 14.89
CA THR A 7 -2.85 1.24 14.41
C THR A 7 -4.07 0.89 13.58
N GLU A 8 -5.23 1.21 14.14
CA GLU A 8 -6.53 1.07 13.51
C GLU A 8 -6.53 1.90 12.24
N LEU A 9 -6.74 1.24 11.09
CA LEU A 9 -6.96 1.92 9.82
C LEU A 9 -8.35 2.54 9.88
N SER A 10 -8.42 3.79 10.32
CA SER A 10 -9.55 4.67 10.06
C SER A 10 -9.68 4.80 8.55
N VAL A 11 -10.64 4.08 7.97
CA VAL A 11 -11.08 4.34 6.60
C VAL A 11 -11.90 5.63 6.69
N PRO A 12 -11.44 6.77 6.15
CA PRO A 12 -12.25 7.98 6.16
C PRO A 12 -13.50 7.71 5.31
N GLU A 13 -14.65 7.65 5.97
CA GLU A 13 -15.95 7.56 5.33
C GLU A 13 -16.19 8.86 4.55
N GLY A 14 -16.01 8.80 3.22
CA GLY A 14 -16.40 9.87 2.31
C GLY A 14 -15.31 10.46 1.41
N GLU A 15 -14.05 10.01 1.53
CA GLU A 15 -12.97 10.63 0.76
C GLU A 15 -12.92 10.15 -0.70
N GLN A 16 -12.75 11.08 -1.65
CA GLN A 16 -12.49 10.77 -3.06
C GLN A 16 -11.22 9.90 -3.16
N TYR A 17 -11.38 8.66 -3.62
CA TYR A 17 -10.26 7.79 -3.94
C TYR A 17 -9.91 7.87 -5.42
N TYR A 18 -8.63 7.88 -5.74
CA TYR A 18 -8.18 7.73 -7.12
C TYR A 18 -8.03 6.25 -7.44
N TYR A 19 -8.65 5.83 -8.53
CA TYR A 19 -8.53 4.47 -9.02
C TYR A 19 -7.39 4.37 -10.05
N GLY A 20 -6.51 3.40 -9.85
CA GLY A 20 -5.40 3.12 -10.76
C GLY A 20 -5.29 1.63 -11.08
N THR A 21 -4.88 1.31 -12.31
CA THR A 21 -4.56 -0.05 -12.73
C THR A 21 -3.12 -0.11 -13.24
N GLY A 22 -2.32 -1.01 -12.67
CA GLY A 22 -0.96 -1.30 -13.13
C GLY A 22 -0.90 -2.66 -13.83
N ARG A 23 -0.24 -2.73 -14.99
CA ARG A 23 -0.02 -3.99 -15.72
C ARG A 23 1.45 -4.15 -16.08
N ARG A 24 2.04 -5.31 -15.78
CA ARG A 24 3.40 -5.67 -16.21
C ARG A 24 3.49 -7.16 -16.47
N LYS A 25 3.93 -7.54 -17.68
CA LYS A 25 3.95 -8.95 -18.14
C LYS A 25 2.55 -9.56 -18.00
N CYS A 26 2.40 -10.62 -17.21
CA CYS A 26 1.13 -11.30 -16.92
C CYS A 26 0.48 -10.82 -15.60
N ALA A 27 1.08 -9.87 -14.88
CA ALA A 27 0.58 -9.40 -13.58
C ALA A 27 -0.30 -8.14 -13.73
N VAL A 28 -1.41 -8.11 -13.00
CA VAL A 28 -2.36 -6.98 -12.93
C VAL A 28 -2.53 -6.56 -11.48
N ALA A 29 -2.33 -5.28 -11.19
CA ALA A 29 -2.53 -4.67 -9.88
C ALA A 29 -3.65 -3.63 -9.96
N ARG A 30 -4.59 -3.69 -9.03
CA ARG A 30 -5.66 -2.69 -8.85
C ARG A 30 -5.33 -1.89 -7.59
N VAL A 31 -5.23 -0.59 -7.73
CA VAL A 31 -4.80 0.32 -6.65
C VAL A 31 -5.90 1.33 -6.40
N ARG A 32 -6.16 1.57 -5.11
CA ARG A 32 -6.98 2.67 -4.63
C ARG A 32 -6.06 3.59 -3.85
N LEU A 33 -5.94 4.84 -4.29
CA LEU A 33 -5.15 5.84 -3.62
C LEU A 33 -6.08 6.73 -2.80
N TYR A 34 -5.78 6.83 -1.51
CA TYR A 34 -6.45 7.71 -0.57
C TYR A 34 -5.46 8.80 -0.15
N PRO A 35 -5.90 10.07 -0.03
CA PRO A 35 -5.06 11.11 0.55
C PRO A 35 -4.80 10.77 2.02
N GLY A 36 -3.53 10.72 2.44
CA GLY A 36 -3.19 10.32 3.81
C GLY A 36 -1.73 9.93 4.03
N SER A 37 -1.51 9.12 5.09
CA SER A 37 -0.22 8.77 5.73
C SER A 37 0.84 8.09 4.85
N GLY A 38 0.58 7.83 3.57
CA GLY A 38 1.55 7.19 2.66
C GLY A 38 1.79 5.70 2.96
N SER A 39 0.92 5.08 3.77
CA SER A 39 0.96 3.65 4.06
C SER A 39 0.52 2.83 2.84
N VAL A 40 1.34 1.87 2.43
CA VAL A 40 1.05 0.97 1.30
C VAL A 40 0.77 -0.43 1.82
N VAL A 41 -0.50 -0.85 1.67
CA VAL A 41 -0.98 -2.17 2.04
C VAL A 41 -1.40 -2.92 0.77
N ILE A 42 -0.98 -4.17 0.64
CA ILE A 42 -1.27 -5.02 -0.51
C ILE A 42 -1.99 -6.26 0.01
N ASN A 43 -3.25 -6.46 -0.39
CA ASN A 43 -4.08 -7.60 0.03
C ASN A 43 -4.12 -7.81 1.57
N GLY A 44 -4.18 -6.71 2.34
CA GLY A 44 -4.20 -6.76 3.81
C GLY A 44 -2.83 -6.98 4.47
N LYS A 45 -1.76 -7.06 3.67
CA LYS A 45 -0.38 -7.23 4.17
C LYS A 45 0.47 -5.98 3.95
N PRO A 46 1.40 -5.66 4.85
CA PRO A 46 2.31 -4.53 4.68
C PRO A 46 3.30 -4.78 3.54
N LEU A 47 3.80 -3.70 2.94
CA LEU A 47 4.75 -3.74 1.81
C LEU A 47 5.96 -4.64 2.07
N GLN A 48 6.45 -4.67 3.32
CA GLN A 48 7.63 -5.43 3.73
C GLN A 48 7.42 -6.94 3.67
N GLU A 49 6.20 -7.41 3.95
CA GLU A 49 5.88 -8.84 3.95
C GLU A 49 5.66 -9.37 2.54
N VAL A 50 5.02 -8.57 1.67
CA VAL A 50 4.73 -8.96 0.29
C VAL A 50 5.97 -8.91 -0.60
N PHE A 51 6.77 -7.85 -0.47
CA PHE A 51 8.04 -7.75 -1.17
C PHE A 51 9.17 -8.02 -0.19
N THR A 52 9.67 -9.25 -0.18
CA THR A 52 10.83 -9.66 0.61
C THR A 52 12.13 -9.00 0.13
N TRP A 53 12.25 -8.69 -1.17
CA TRP A 53 13.45 -8.06 -1.72
C TRP A 53 13.41 -6.54 -1.61
N GLU A 54 14.50 -5.97 -1.11
CA GLU A 54 14.64 -4.53 -0.90
C GLU A 54 14.56 -3.71 -2.20
N LEU A 55 15.13 -4.24 -3.29
CA LEU A 55 15.06 -3.60 -4.61
C LEU A 55 13.61 -3.43 -5.11
N LEU A 56 12.74 -4.38 -4.79
CA LEU A 56 11.32 -4.29 -5.17
C LEU A 56 10.61 -3.22 -4.35
N ARG A 57 10.94 -3.08 -3.06
CA ARG A 57 10.42 -2.01 -2.19
C ARG A 57 10.83 -0.63 -2.70
N LEU A 58 12.11 -0.46 -3.07
CA LEU A 58 12.63 0.79 -3.64
C LEU A 58 11.90 1.14 -4.94
N LYS A 59 11.66 0.14 -5.79
CA LYS A 59 10.98 0.33 -7.08
C LYS A 59 9.54 0.80 -6.94
N VAL A 60 8.82 0.34 -5.91
CA VAL A 60 7.44 0.78 -5.61
C VAL A 60 7.41 2.23 -5.12
N ARG A 61 8.44 2.69 -4.41
CA ARG A 61 8.51 4.05 -3.83
C ARG A 61 9.05 5.12 -4.77
N ARG A 62 9.82 4.75 -5.78
CA ARG A 62 10.42 5.70 -6.75
C ARG A 62 9.46 6.63 -7.52
N PRO A 63 8.20 6.26 -7.84
CA PRO A 63 7.30 7.15 -8.57
C PRO A 63 6.56 8.18 -7.69
N LEU A 64 6.78 8.17 -6.36
CA LEU A 64 6.35 9.24 -5.45
C LEU A 64 7.26 10.46 -5.63
#